data_AF-A0AAY4AVQ6-F1
#
_entry.id   AF-A0AAY4AVQ6-F1
#
_cell.length_a   1.000
_cell.length_b   1.000
_cell.length_c   1.000
_cell.angle_alpha   90.00
_cell.angle_beta   90.00
_cell.angle_gamma   90.00
#
_symmetry.space_group_name_H-M   'P 1'
#
loop_
_entity.id
_entity.type
_entity.pdbx_description
1 polymer ?
#
loop_
_entity_poly.entity_id
_entity_poly.type
_entity_poly.pdbx_seq_one_letter_code
_entity_poly.pdbx_strand_id
1 'polypeptide(L)'
;MLKAVILIGGPQKGTRFRPLSFEVPKPLFPVAGVPMLQHHIEACAKVPGMKEIILIGFYQPNDALSRYLSSAQQEFKILVRYLQEFAPLGTGGGLYHFRDQILSGGPSAFFLMNADVCSEFPLLEMLRFHRDHGDVHCAVVLATTANRKQSLNYGCIVESQKTHEVLHFVEKPATFVSDIINCGIYLFTPEIFTHIGMVFQRNQEEKRKEDQLWSRQRAEVIHLEQDVFTSLAGQQQLYVYKTQGFWSQIKSAGSAIYASRLYLNQYLQTHPERLVSSQEGGCTVNGPLLCTEQHCWMGQYNWKVGTSGGDTQ
;
A
#
# COMPACT_ATOMS: atom_id res chain seq x y z
N MET A 1 18.39 7.79 8.77
CA MET A 1 18.15 6.95 7.56
C MET A 1 16.68 6.54 7.52
N LEU A 2 16.16 6.19 6.35
CA LEU A 2 14.76 5.79 6.18
C LEU A 2 14.66 4.34 5.68
N LYS A 3 13.57 3.68 6.06
CA LYS A 3 13.17 2.38 5.51
C LYS A 3 11.73 2.41 5.03
N ALA A 4 11.32 1.37 4.32
CA ALA A 4 9.93 1.10 4.04
C ALA A 4 9.60 -0.35 4.38
N VAL A 5 8.37 -0.57 4.82
CA VAL A 5 7.77 -1.88 5.03
C VAL A 5 6.56 -1.98 4.12
N ILE A 6 6.49 -3.02 3.29
CA ILE A 6 5.33 -3.28 2.43
C ILE A 6 4.69 -4.59 2.89
N LEU A 7 3.45 -4.49 3.35
CA LEU A 7 2.65 -5.64 3.75
C LEU A 7 2.09 -6.30 2.48
N ILE A 8 2.66 -7.44 2.13
CA ILE A 8 2.21 -8.25 1.01
C ILE A 8 1.24 -9.37 1.46
N GLY A 9 0.91 -9.48 2.75
CA GLY A 9 -0.01 -10.47 3.31
C GLY A 9 -1.49 -10.04 3.36
N GLY A 10 -2.41 -10.98 3.10
CA GLY A 10 -3.79 -11.02 3.63
C GLY A 10 -4.39 -12.44 3.56
N PRO A 11 -5.33 -12.85 4.43
CA PRO A 11 -5.74 -14.27 4.65
C PRO A 11 -6.29 -15.02 3.41
N GLN A 12 -6.46 -14.33 2.29
CA GLN A 12 -6.93 -14.90 1.04
C GLN A 12 -5.77 -14.93 0.05
N LYS A 13 -5.28 -16.14 -0.29
CA LYS A 13 -4.30 -16.43 -1.34
C LYS A 13 -4.77 -15.97 -2.74
N GLY A 14 -4.93 -14.67 -2.97
CA GLY A 14 -5.38 -14.11 -4.24
C GLY A 14 -6.68 -14.75 -4.76
N THR A 15 -7.54 -15.31 -3.92
CA THR A 15 -8.68 -16.13 -4.39
C THR A 15 -9.65 -15.33 -5.24
N ARG A 16 -9.80 -14.03 -4.95
CA ARG A 16 -10.57 -13.05 -5.73
C ARG A 16 -9.91 -12.62 -7.06
N PHE A 17 -8.68 -13.02 -7.30
CA PHE A 17 -7.97 -12.86 -8.56
C PHE A 17 -7.94 -14.16 -9.38
N ARG A 18 -8.45 -15.28 -8.85
CA ARG A 18 -8.55 -16.52 -9.64
C ARG A 18 -9.65 -16.38 -10.71
N PRO A 19 -9.42 -16.88 -11.94
CA PRO A 19 -8.30 -17.72 -12.36
C PRO A 19 -6.99 -16.98 -12.74
N LEU A 20 -7.00 -15.65 -12.80
CA LEU A 20 -5.90 -14.83 -13.33
C LEU A 20 -4.62 -14.83 -12.46
N SER A 21 -4.69 -15.26 -11.20
CA SER A 21 -3.53 -15.40 -10.30
C SER A 21 -3.23 -16.85 -9.91
N PHE A 22 -3.48 -17.83 -10.79
CA PHE A 22 -3.26 -19.24 -10.47
C PHE A 22 -1.78 -19.57 -10.16
N GLU A 23 -0.85 -18.93 -10.87
CA GLU A 23 0.59 -19.25 -10.79
C GLU A 23 1.44 -18.11 -10.20
N VAL A 24 0.89 -16.90 -10.09
CA VAL A 24 1.64 -15.68 -9.72
C VAL A 24 1.09 -15.09 -8.42
N PRO A 25 1.93 -14.84 -7.38
CA PRO A 25 1.52 -14.14 -6.18
C PRO A 25 0.84 -12.80 -6.50
N LYS A 26 -0.22 -12.44 -5.77
CA LYS A 26 -0.96 -11.18 -5.99
C LYS A 26 -0.05 -9.93 -6.09
N PRO A 27 0.99 -9.75 -5.26
CA PRO A 27 1.89 -8.59 -5.38
C PRO A 27 2.62 -8.49 -6.73
N LEU A 28 2.74 -9.60 -7.46
CA LEU A 28 3.35 -9.66 -8.77
C LEU A 28 2.32 -9.59 -9.91
N PHE A 29 1.03 -9.46 -9.61
CA PHE A 29 0.02 -9.26 -10.63
C PHE A 29 0.31 -7.97 -11.40
N PRO A 30 0.26 -7.97 -12.75
CA PRO A 30 0.59 -6.80 -13.54
C PRO A 30 -0.50 -5.72 -13.45
N VAL A 31 -0.09 -4.49 -13.20
CA VAL A 31 -0.92 -3.28 -13.20
C VAL A 31 -0.18 -2.20 -13.97
N ALA A 32 -0.78 -1.72 -15.06
CA ALA A 32 -0.11 -0.86 -16.03
C ALA A 32 1.25 -1.43 -16.48
N GLY A 33 1.25 -2.71 -16.90
CA GLY A 33 2.38 -3.41 -17.51
C GLY A 33 3.53 -3.84 -16.58
N VAL A 34 3.49 -3.44 -15.31
CA VAL A 34 4.50 -3.81 -14.31
C VAL A 34 3.86 -4.48 -13.09
N PRO A 35 4.58 -5.30 -12.32
CA PRO A 35 4.09 -5.84 -11.06
C PRO A 35 3.52 -4.76 -10.12
N MET A 36 2.41 -5.06 -9.41
CA MET A 36 1.84 -4.14 -8.40
C MET A 36 2.89 -3.61 -7.41
N LEU A 37 3.81 -4.48 -7.01
CA LEU A 37 4.88 -4.16 -6.09
C LEU A 37 5.89 -3.14 -6.67
N GLN A 38 6.03 -3.06 -8.00
CA GLN A 38 6.96 -2.13 -8.66
C GLN A 38 6.60 -0.67 -8.38
N HIS A 39 5.31 -0.33 -8.41
CA HIS A 39 4.84 1.02 -8.11
C HIS A 39 5.26 1.48 -6.70
N HIS A 40 5.21 0.56 -5.72
CA HIS A 40 5.62 0.84 -4.34
C HIS A 40 7.13 1.00 -4.22
N ILE A 41 7.90 0.10 -4.85
CA ILE A 41 9.38 0.13 -4.83
C ILE A 41 9.88 1.38 -5.53
N GLU A 42 9.33 1.72 -6.69
CA GLU A 42 9.68 2.92 -7.45
C GLU A 42 9.39 4.20 -6.64
N ALA A 43 8.24 4.26 -5.95
CA ALA A 43 7.92 5.38 -5.06
C ALA A 43 8.91 5.50 -3.90
N CYS A 44 9.27 4.39 -3.26
CA CYS A 44 10.29 4.37 -2.20
C CYS A 44 11.66 4.83 -2.72
N ALA A 45 12.01 4.44 -3.94
CA ALA A 45 13.30 4.78 -4.54
C ALA A 45 13.50 6.27 -4.81
N LYS A 46 12.40 7.01 -4.95
CA LYS A 46 12.40 8.46 -5.11
C LYS A 46 12.64 9.20 -3.79
N VAL A 47 12.57 8.52 -2.63
CA VAL A 47 12.75 9.15 -1.32
C VAL A 47 14.24 9.23 -0.92
N PRO A 48 14.82 10.43 -0.75
CA PRO A 48 16.20 10.59 -0.31
C PRO A 48 16.44 9.94 1.05
N GLY A 49 17.53 9.18 1.14
CA GLY A 49 17.89 8.49 2.38
C GLY A 49 17.13 7.19 2.64
N MET A 50 16.30 6.71 1.69
CA MET A 50 15.79 5.34 1.68
C MET A 50 16.95 4.35 1.58
N LYS A 51 17.04 3.43 2.55
CA LYS A 51 18.14 2.44 2.63
C LYS A 51 17.69 1.01 2.38
N GLU A 52 16.48 0.67 2.80
CA GLU A 52 16.00 -0.70 2.75
C GLU A 52 14.47 -0.72 2.62
N ILE A 53 13.98 -1.62 1.77
CA ILE A 53 12.57 -1.97 1.64
C ILE A 53 12.39 -3.39 2.18
N ILE A 54 11.52 -3.55 3.16
CA ILE A 54 11.22 -4.83 3.81
C ILE A 54 9.82 -5.25 3.40
N LEU A 55 9.69 -6.41 2.78
CA LEU A 55 8.42 -7.02 2.45
C LEU A 55 8.03 -7.97 3.57
N ILE A 56 6.81 -7.88 4.09
CA ILE A 56 6.28 -8.80 5.11
C ILE A 56 5.02 -9.47 4.57
N GLY A 57 4.98 -10.79 4.64
CA GLY A 57 3.78 -11.56 4.30
C GLY A 57 4.02 -13.06 4.38
N PHE A 58 3.01 -13.88 4.06
CA PHE A 58 3.04 -15.34 4.26
C PHE A 58 3.31 -16.17 3.01
N TYR A 59 3.68 -15.56 1.89
CA TYR A 59 4.01 -16.32 0.69
C TYR A 59 5.21 -17.23 0.96
N GLN A 60 5.12 -18.50 0.56
CA GLN A 60 6.34 -19.29 0.48
C GLN A 60 7.25 -18.61 -0.55
N PRO A 61 8.53 -18.35 -0.21
CA PRO A 61 9.49 -17.89 -1.18
C PRO A 61 9.44 -18.82 -2.38
N ASN A 62 9.00 -18.30 -3.52
CA ASN A 62 8.98 -19.02 -4.78
C ASN A 62 9.93 -18.33 -5.76
N ASP A 63 10.30 -19.03 -6.82
CA ASP A 63 11.26 -18.53 -7.80
C ASP A 63 10.80 -17.21 -8.44
N ALA A 64 9.49 -17.00 -8.59
CA ALA A 64 8.96 -15.79 -9.21
C ALA A 64 9.20 -14.54 -8.35
N LEU A 65 8.84 -14.60 -7.05
CA LEU A 65 9.08 -13.47 -6.14
C LEU A 65 10.57 -13.22 -5.96
N SER A 66 11.36 -14.27 -5.72
CA SER A 66 12.81 -14.14 -5.50
C SER A 66 13.53 -13.53 -6.71
N ARG A 67 13.20 -13.96 -7.93
CA ARG A 67 13.72 -13.36 -9.17
C ARG A 67 13.32 -11.91 -9.33
N TYR A 68 12.04 -11.59 -9.09
CA TYR A 68 11.55 -10.23 -9.17
C TYR A 68 12.29 -9.30 -8.19
N LEU A 69 12.43 -9.69 -6.92
CA LEU A 69 13.12 -8.87 -5.92
C LEU A 69 14.58 -8.64 -6.27
N SER A 70 15.26 -9.66 -6.82
CA SER A 70 16.63 -9.54 -7.30
C SER A 70 16.75 -8.53 -8.44
N SER A 71 15.84 -8.59 -9.41
CA SER A 71 15.76 -7.63 -10.53
C SER A 71 15.47 -6.22 -10.03
N ALA A 72 14.48 -6.05 -9.15
CA ALA A 72 14.11 -4.75 -8.60
C ALA A 72 15.26 -4.12 -7.80
N GLN A 73 16.01 -4.90 -7.03
CA GLN A 73 17.18 -4.40 -6.31
C GLN A 73 18.27 -3.88 -7.26
N GLN A 74 18.49 -4.54 -8.39
CA GLN A 74 19.46 -4.08 -9.41
C GLN A 74 18.98 -2.81 -10.12
N GLU A 75 17.71 -2.76 -10.49
CA GLU A 75 17.10 -1.63 -11.20
C GLU A 75 17.04 -0.37 -10.32
N PHE A 76 16.49 -0.49 -9.11
CA PHE A 76 16.25 0.64 -8.22
C PHE A 76 17.42 0.93 -7.27
N LYS A 77 18.45 0.07 -7.24
CA LYS A 77 19.67 0.22 -6.42
C LYS A 77 19.37 0.39 -4.92
N ILE A 78 18.34 -0.30 -4.42
CA ILE A 78 17.92 -0.28 -3.01
C ILE A 78 17.83 -1.72 -2.50
N LEU A 79 18.30 -1.94 -1.27
CA LEU A 79 18.21 -3.24 -0.63
C LEU A 79 16.74 -3.64 -0.44
N VAL A 80 16.36 -4.81 -0.96
CA VAL A 80 15.02 -5.35 -0.76
C VAL A 80 15.10 -6.69 -0.03
N ARG A 81 14.42 -6.79 1.12
CA ARG A 81 14.40 -7.99 1.96
C ARG A 81 12.99 -8.53 2.08
N TYR A 82 12.82 -9.84 2.03
CA TYR A 82 11.54 -10.49 2.34
C TYR A 82 11.60 -11.17 3.70
N LEU A 83 10.61 -10.90 4.55
CA LEU A 83 10.40 -11.52 5.86
C LEU A 83 9.09 -12.31 5.82
N GLN A 84 9.20 -13.62 6.00
CA GLN A 84 8.07 -14.54 5.87
C GLN A 84 7.32 -14.69 7.19
N GLU A 85 6.01 -14.42 7.17
CA GLU A 85 5.10 -14.80 8.23
C GLU A 85 4.64 -16.26 8.06
N PHE A 86 4.69 -17.05 9.13
CA PHE A 86 4.20 -18.43 9.12
C PHE A 86 2.71 -18.54 9.50
N ALA A 87 2.09 -17.43 9.89
CA ALA A 87 0.67 -17.31 10.21
C ALA A 87 0.19 -15.90 9.89
N PRO A 88 -1.12 -15.67 9.65
CA PRO A 88 -1.64 -14.33 9.46
C PRO A 88 -1.65 -13.57 10.80
N LEU A 89 -0.73 -12.61 10.99
CA LEU A 89 -0.58 -11.84 12.24
C LEU A 89 -1.28 -10.47 12.22
N GLY A 90 -2.19 -10.26 11.25
CA GLY A 90 -2.87 -8.96 11.07
C GLY A 90 -1.96 -7.90 10.44
N THR A 91 -2.33 -6.63 10.57
CA THR A 91 -1.59 -5.49 9.97
C THR A 91 -0.47 -4.96 10.87
N GLY A 92 -0.49 -5.29 12.16
CA GLY A 92 0.52 -4.88 13.15
C GLY A 92 1.36 -6.01 13.72
N GLY A 93 0.88 -7.27 13.69
CA GLY A 93 1.57 -8.38 14.35
C GLY A 93 2.88 -8.76 13.67
N GLY A 94 2.88 -8.85 12.33
CA GLY A 94 4.12 -9.07 11.56
C GLY A 94 5.12 -7.93 11.74
N LEU A 95 4.64 -6.69 11.85
CA LEU A 95 5.46 -5.53 12.13
C LEU A 95 6.17 -5.69 13.49
N TYR A 96 5.42 -6.02 14.54
CA TYR A 96 5.98 -6.24 15.87
C TYR A 96 6.91 -7.45 15.95
N HIS A 97 6.57 -8.54 15.26
CA HIS A 97 7.38 -9.75 15.22
C HIS A 97 8.77 -9.48 14.61
N PHE A 98 8.83 -8.69 13.55
CA PHE A 98 10.07 -8.33 12.84
C PHE A 98 10.67 -6.97 13.22
N ARG A 99 10.25 -6.40 14.36
CA ARG A 99 10.65 -5.05 14.78
C ARG A 99 12.17 -4.86 14.85
N ASP A 100 12.92 -5.88 15.28
CA ASP A 100 14.37 -5.79 15.42
C ASP A 100 15.06 -5.67 14.05
N GLN A 101 14.57 -6.40 13.03
CA GLN A 101 15.07 -6.28 11.66
C GLN A 101 14.69 -4.93 11.04
N ILE A 102 13.48 -4.43 11.31
CA ILE A 102 13.02 -3.12 10.84
C ILE A 102 13.89 -2.01 11.46
N LEU A 103 14.11 -2.05 12.78
CA LEU A 103 14.90 -1.06 13.53
C LEU A 103 16.41 -1.21 13.34
N SER A 104 16.89 -2.29 12.73
CA SER A 104 18.31 -2.49 12.46
C SER A 104 18.91 -1.32 11.67
N GLY A 105 20.05 -0.79 12.14
CA GLY A 105 20.69 0.40 11.58
C GLY A 105 20.13 1.74 12.07
N GLY A 106 19.14 1.73 12.97
CA GLY A 106 18.60 2.95 13.59
C GLY A 106 17.87 3.87 12.61
N PRO A 107 16.81 3.42 11.92
CA PRO A 107 16.01 4.30 11.09
C PRO A 107 15.34 5.37 11.95
N SER A 108 15.35 6.61 11.48
CA SER A 108 14.66 7.73 12.14
C SER A 108 13.16 7.66 11.92
N ALA A 109 12.74 7.11 10.78
CA ALA A 109 11.35 6.82 10.44
C ALA A 109 11.30 5.73 9.38
N PHE A 110 10.14 5.10 9.23
CA PHE A 110 9.88 4.15 8.16
C PHE A 110 8.45 4.27 7.63
N PHE A 111 8.28 4.04 6.34
CA PHE A 111 6.95 3.95 5.74
C PHE A 111 6.37 2.56 5.95
N LEU A 112 5.06 2.46 6.16
CA LEU A 112 4.31 1.22 6.09
C LEU A 112 3.27 1.33 4.98
N MET A 113 3.20 0.37 4.08
CA MET A 113 2.24 0.40 2.96
C MET A 113 1.59 -0.97 2.76
N ASN A 114 0.28 -0.99 2.51
CA ASN A 114 -0.41 -2.18 2.06
C ASN A 114 -0.17 -2.40 0.56
N ALA A 115 0.28 -3.60 0.17
CA ALA A 115 0.66 -3.89 -1.22
C ALA A 115 -0.50 -3.86 -2.22
N ASP A 116 -1.75 -3.86 -1.73
CA ASP A 116 -2.94 -3.75 -2.57
C ASP A 116 -3.43 -2.30 -2.75
N VAL A 117 -2.59 -1.31 -2.41
CA VAL A 117 -2.85 0.10 -2.67
C VAL A 117 -2.36 0.50 -4.07
N CYS A 118 -3.21 1.22 -4.80
CA CYS A 118 -2.88 1.96 -6.01
C CYS A 118 -2.89 3.44 -5.65
N SER A 119 -1.75 4.12 -5.76
CA SER A 119 -1.62 5.54 -5.39
C SER A 119 -0.45 6.19 -6.12
N GLU A 120 -0.42 7.52 -6.13
CA GLU A 120 0.75 8.30 -6.52
C GLU A 120 1.89 8.21 -5.50
N PHE A 121 1.60 7.76 -4.27
CA PHE A 121 2.53 7.63 -3.15
C PHE A 121 3.27 8.94 -2.82
N PRO A 122 2.59 9.93 -2.20
CA PRO A 122 3.19 11.22 -1.83
C PRO A 122 4.10 11.10 -0.59
N LEU A 123 5.08 10.19 -0.64
CA LEU A 123 5.93 9.81 0.50
C LEU A 123 6.81 10.98 0.96
N LEU A 124 7.27 11.81 0.02
CA LEU A 124 8.09 12.98 0.33
C LEU A 124 7.29 14.06 1.04
N GLU A 125 6.06 14.27 0.60
CA GLU A 125 5.13 15.21 1.19
C GLU A 125 4.73 14.76 2.59
N MET A 126 4.43 13.46 2.78
CA MET A 126 4.19 12.89 4.11
C MET A 126 5.39 13.08 5.04
N LEU A 127 6.63 12.88 4.54
CA LEU A 127 7.84 13.07 5.32
C LEU A 127 8.05 14.55 5.71
N ARG A 128 7.78 15.49 4.81
CA ARG A 128 7.83 16.93 5.09
C ARG A 128 6.77 17.30 6.12
N PHE A 129 5.53 16.88 5.90
CA PHE A 129 4.42 17.09 6.81
C PHE A 129 4.74 16.60 8.22
N HIS A 130 5.27 15.38 8.37
CA HIS A 130 5.71 14.86 9.67
C HIS A 130 6.75 15.76 10.35
N ARG A 131 7.75 16.26 9.60
CA ARG A 131 8.77 17.18 10.15
C ARG A 131 8.18 18.50 10.60
N ASP A 132 7.21 19.02 9.85
CA ASP A 132 6.57 20.31 10.14
C ASP A 132 5.65 20.24 11.38
N HIS A 133 5.19 19.04 11.77
CA HIS A 133 4.32 18.85 12.94
C HIS A 133 5.09 18.72 14.26
N GLY A 134 6.41 18.87 14.26
CA GLY A 134 7.25 19.11 15.45
C GLY A 134 7.41 17.95 16.44
N ASP A 135 6.42 17.07 16.55
CA ASP A 135 6.50 15.85 17.35
C ASP A 135 7.26 14.76 16.58
N VAL A 136 8.50 14.53 17.00
CA VAL A 136 9.39 13.51 16.43
C VAL A 136 8.91 12.07 16.68
N HIS A 137 7.85 11.87 17.45
CA HIS A 137 7.28 10.57 17.80
C HIS A 137 5.93 10.30 17.14
N CYS A 138 5.33 11.26 16.43
CA CYS A 138 3.99 11.07 15.89
C CYS A 138 3.96 10.16 14.64
N ALA A 139 2.82 9.49 14.46
CA ALA A 139 2.51 8.72 13.27
C ALA A 139 1.69 9.57 12.29
N VAL A 140 1.91 9.39 10.99
CA VAL A 140 1.12 10.04 9.93
C VAL A 140 0.39 8.99 9.11
N VAL A 141 -0.92 9.18 8.95
CA VAL A 141 -1.80 8.38 8.10
C VAL A 141 -2.07 9.14 6.81
N LEU A 142 -1.85 8.49 5.66
CA LEU A 142 -2.35 9.02 4.40
C LEU A 142 -3.86 8.82 4.34
N ALA A 143 -4.59 9.88 3.98
CA ALA A 143 -6.02 9.82 3.77
C ALA A 143 -6.45 10.49 2.46
N THR A 144 -7.65 10.15 2.02
CA THR A 144 -8.33 10.82 0.91
C THR A 144 -9.81 10.97 1.23
N THR A 145 -10.56 11.66 0.38
CA THR A 145 -12.02 11.82 0.52
C THR A 145 -12.75 10.79 -0.34
N ALA A 146 -13.81 10.20 0.23
CA ALA A 146 -14.68 9.27 -0.46
C ALA A 146 -16.14 9.63 -0.23
N ASN A 147 -17.01 9.25 -1.17
CA ASN A 147 -18.44 9.51 -0.97
C ASN A 147 -19.00 8.69 0.22
N ARG A 148 -20.16 9.13 0.73
CA ARG A 148 -20.80 8.55 1.91
C ARG A 148 -20.94 7.02 1.85
N LYS A 149 -21.33 6.45 0.70
CA LYS A 149 -21.51 4.99 0.55
C LYS A 149 -20.18 4.25 0.54
N GLN A 150 -19.16 4.83 -0.09
CA GLN A 150 -17.82 4.24 -0.17
C GLN A 150 -17.13 4.25 1.19
N SER A 151 -17.27 5.34 1.96
CA SER A 151 -16.60 5.53 3.26
C SER A 151 -16.78 4.36 4.23
N LEU A 152 -17.96 3.73 4.25
CA LEU A 152 -18.31 2.60 5.11
C LEU A 152 -17.43 1.35 4.90
N ASN A 153 -16.69 1.27 3.77
CA ASN A 153 -15.84 0.13 3.45
C ASN A 153 -14.38 0.26 3.95
N TYR A 154 -14.05 1.39 4.57
CA TYR A 154 -12.70 1.77 4.96
C TYR A 154 -12.67 2.30 6.41
N GLY A 155 -11.46 2.51 6.94
CA GLY A 155 -11.28 3.26 8.18
C GLY A 155 -11.62 4.73 7.97
N CYS A 156 -12.61 5.24 8.71
CA CYS A 156 -13.02 6.63 8.70
C CYS A 156 -12.24 7.42 9.74
N ILE A 157 -11.79 8.63 9.37
CA ILE A 157 -11.00 9.52 10.21
C ILE A 157 -11.79 10.80 10.47
N VAL A 158 -11.88 11.21 11.73
CA VAL A 158 -12.30 12.56 12.12
C VAL A 158 -11.04 13.33 12.49
N GLU A 159 -10.73 14.39 11.76
CA GLU A 159 -9.54 15.21 11.98
C GLU A 159 -9.84 16.54 12.68
N SER A 160 -8.85 17.09 13.38
CA SER A 160 -8.82 18.49 13.75
C SER A 160 -8.46 19.33 12.52
N GLN A 161 -9.35 20.22 12.09
CA GLN A 161 -9.08 21.11 10.95
C GLN A 161 -7.91 22.08 11.18
N LYS A 162 -7.52 22.30 12.45
CA LYS A 162 -6.43 23.23 12.80
C LYS A 162 -5.07 22.55 12.85
N THR A 163 -5.02 21.33 13.36
CA THR A 163 -3.77 20.63 13.67
C THR A 163 -3.54 19.38 12.84
N HIS A 164 -4.53 18.95 12.05
CA HIS A 164 -4.55 17.66 11.36
C HIS A 164 -4.38 16.44 12.26
N GLU A 165 -4.56 16.61 13.57
CA GLU A 165 -4.62 15.49 14.51
C GLU A 165 -5.84 14.61 14.20
N VAL A 166 -5.65 13.29 14.26
CA VAL A 166 -6.74 12.33 14.23
C VAL A 166 -7.44 12.33 15.59
N LEU A 167 -8.65 12.88 15.65
CA LEU A 167 -9.47 12.95 16.85
C LEU A 167 -10.21 11.63 17.10
N HIS A 168 -10.71 11.02 16.04
CA HIS A 168 -11.35 9.71 16.09
C HIS A 168 -10.98 8.88 14.85
N PHE A 169 -10.78 7.58 15.07
CA PHE A 169 -10.58 6.60 14.03
C PHE A 169 -11.63 5.49 14.19
N VAL A 170 -12.36 5.15 13.12
CA VAL A 170 -13.37 4.08 13.16
C VAL A 170 -13.20 3.17 11.94
N GLU A 171 -12.78 1.92 12.17
CA GLU A 171 -12.61 0.93 11.10
C GLU A 171 -13.97 0.41 10.61
N LYS A 172 -14.27 0.63 9.32
CA LYS A 172 -15.48 0.11 8.62
C LYS A 172 -16.77 0.33 9.42
N PRO A 173 -17.16 1.59 9.67
CA PRO A 173 -18.30 1.87 10.52
C PRO A 173 -19.61 1.38 9.89
N ALA A 174 -20.56 0.96 10.74
CA ALA A 174 -21.89 0.54 10.29
C ALA A 174 -22.73 1.71 9.75
N THR A 175 -22.45 2.93 10.22
CA THR A 175 -23.11 4.18 9.82
C THR A 175 -22.07 5.21 9.39
N PHE A 176 -22.51 6.24 8.68
CA PHE A 176 -21.58 7.28 8.21
C PHE A 176 -20.97 8.06 9.38
N VAL A 177 -19.64 8.15 9.41
CA VAL A 177 -18.86 8.88 10.41
C VAL A 177 -18.15 10.08 9.78
N SER A 178 -17.42 9.86 8.68
CA SER A 178 -16.62 10.86 7.98
C SER A 178 -16.42 10.44 6.53
N ASP A 179 -16.19 11.40 5.64
CA ASP A 179 -15.78 11.19 4.25
C ASP A 179 -14.27 11.02 4.09
N ILE A 180 -13.48 11.33 5.13
CA ILE A 180 -12.03 11.12 5.16
C ILE A 180 -11.75 9.64 5.46
N ILE A 181 -11.09 8.95 4.53
CA ILE A 181 -10.81 7.53 4.61
C ILE A 181 -9.31 7.23 4.65
N ASN A 182 -8.93 6.21 5.41
CA ASN A 182 -7.58 5.66 5.49
C ASN A 182 -7.15 5.03 4.15
N CYS A 183 -5.98 5.45 3.65
CA CYS A 183 -5.42 4.96 2.39
C CYS A 183 -4.53 3.71 2.53
N GLY A 184 -4.23 3.24 3.74
CA GLY A 184 -3.34 2.10 3.95
C GLY A 184 -1.86 2.40 3.66
N ILE A 185 -1.47 3.68 3.79
CA ILE A 185 -0.09 4.17 3.69
C ILE A 185 0.17 5.02 4.92
N TYR A 186 1.28 4.75 5.59
CA TYR A 186 1.60 5.35 6.88
C TYR A 186 3.08 5.73 6.92
N LEU A 187 3.41 6.73 7.73
CA LEU A 187 4.77 7.06 8.13
C LEU A 187 4.86 6.94 9.64
N PHE A 188 5.79 6.10 10.11
CA PHE A 188 5.99 5.83 11.53
C PHE A 188 7.40 6.17 11.97
N THR A 189 7.50 6.52 13.25
CA THR A 189 8.75 6.58 14.01
C THR A 189 8.93 5.26 14.77
N PRO A 190 10.13 4.96 15.29
CA PRO A 190 10.34 3.78 16.14
C PRO A 190 9.38 3.66 17.33
N GLU A 191 8.81 4.76 17.81
CA GLU A 191 7.90 4.79 18.96
C GLU A 191 6.63 3.98 18.75
N ILE A 192 6.21 3.76 17.48
CA ILE A 192 5.03 2.95 17.17
C ILE A 192 5.13 1.53 17.76
N PHE A 193 6.35 1.00 17.90
CA PHE A 193 6.57 -0.32 18.46
C PHE A 193 6.26 -0.40 19.96
N THR A 194 6.37 0.71 20.70
CA THR A 194 5.90 0.80 22.08
C THR A 194 4.38 0.56 22.14
N HIS A 195 3.63 1.25 21.28
CA HIS A 195 2.17 1.12 21.22
C HIS A 195 1.72 -0.27 20.78
N ILE A 196 2.36 -0.84 19.75
CA ILE A 196 2.06 -2.21 19.32
C ILE A 196 2.44 -3.22 20.42
N GLY A 197 3.53 -2.98 21.14
CA GLY A 197 3.95 -3.81 22.27
C GLY A 197 2.96 -3.83 23.43
N MET A 198 2.35 -2.69 23.75
CA MET A 198 1.27 -2.62 24.75
C MET A 198 0.06 -3.45 24.33
N VAL A 199 -0.36 -3.37 23.06
CA VAL A 199 -1.44 -4.22 22.52
C VAL A 199 -1.06 -5.70 22.61
N PHE A 200 0.16 -6.07 22.22
CA PHE A 200 0.64 -7.45 22.29
C PHE A 200 0.58 -7.99 23.74
N GLN A 201 1.02 -7.21 24.72
CA GLN A 201 0.99 -7.60 26.14
C GLN A 201 -0.46 -7.78 26.64
N ARG A 202 -1.35 -6.83 26.33
CA ARG A 202 -2.78 -6.93 26.65
C ARG A 202 -3.39 -8.21 26.09
N ASN A 203 -3.17 -8.49 24.81
CA ASN A 203 -3.70 -9.70 24.15
C ASN A 203 -3.17 -11.00 24.78
N GLN A 204 -1.92 -11.01 25.28
CA GLN A 204 -1.35 -12.15 26.00
C GLN A 204 -2.00 -12.35 27.37
N GLU A 205 -2.29 -11.28 28.09
CA GLU A 205 -2.96 -11.34 29.40
C GLU A 205 -4.41 -11.80 29.28
N GLU A 206 -5.15 -11.31 28.29
CA GLU A 206 -6.52 -11.75 28.00
C GLU A 206 -6.54 -13.24 27.68
N LYS A 207 -5.63 -13.72 26.83
CA LYS A 207 -5.52 -15.13 26.49
C LYS A 207 -5.24 -16.02 27.71
N ARG A 208 -4.37 -15.58 28.64
CA ARG A 208 -4.09 -16.32 29.89
C ARG A 208 -5.30 -16.40 30.81
N LYS A 209 -6.19 -15.40 30.79
CA LYS A 209 -7.43 -15.39 31.58
C LYS A 209 -8.52 -16.27 30.96
N GLU A 210 -8.53 -16.42 29.63
CA GLU A 210 -9.52 -17.18 28.85
C GLU A 210 -9.22 -18.69 28.70
N ASP A 211 -8.24 -19.24 29.43
CA ASP A 211 -7.76 -20.63 29.34
C ASP A 211 -8.82 -21.74 29.63
N GLN A 212 -10.12 -21.44 29.62
CA GLN A 212 -11.20 -22.42 29.77
C GLN A 212 -12.06 -22.67 28.52
N LEU A 213 -12.07 -21.85 27.46
CA LEU A 213 -12.94 -22.16 26.30
C LEU A 213 -12.43 -21.55 24.98
N TRP A 214 -11.95 -22.40 24.07
CA TRP A 214 -11.99 -22.22 22.59
C TRP A 214 -11.53 -20.87 21.96
N SER A 215 -10.73 -20.03 22.61
CA SER A 215 -10.21 -18.82 21.99
C SER A 215 -9.18 -19.18 20.89
N ARG A 216 -9.67 -19.26 19.64
CA ARG A 216 -8.89 -19.56 18.42
C ARG A 216 -8.01 -18.40 17.97
N GLN A 217 -8.14 -17.22 18.60
CA GLN A 217 -7.45 -16.01 18.17
C GLN A 217 -6.05 -16.00 18.78
N ARG A 218 -5.02 -15.88 17.93
CA ARG A 218 -3.64 -15.81 18.39
C ARG A 218 -3.40 -14.43 19.01
N ALA A 219 -2.80 -14.39 20.20
CA ALA A 219 -2.39 -13.14 20.87
C ALA A 219 -1.45 -12.27 20.01
N GLU A 220 -0.80 -12.89 19.02
CA GLU A 220 0.10 -12.26 18.04
C GLU A 220 -0.64 -11.48 16.94
N VAL A 221 -1.95 -11.66 16.79
CA VAL A 221 -2.74 -10.96 15.77
C VAL A 221 -3.04 -9.56 16.28
N ILE A 222 -2.56 -8.56 15.52
CA ILE A 222 -2.78 -7.15 15.83
C ILE A 222 -3.25 -6.44 14.56
N HIS A 223 -4.32 -5.67 14.67
CA HIS A 223 -4.84 -4.81 13.61
C HIS A 223 -4.55 -3.36 13.96
N LEU A 224 -3.64 -2.70 13.22
CA LEU A 224 -3.25 -1.31 13.49
C LEU A 224 -4.48 -0.39 13.55
N GLU A 225 -5.41 -0.56 12.62
CA GLU A 225 -6.60 0.26 12.45
C GLU A 225 -7.56 0.16 13.64
N GLN A 226 -7.65 -1.01 14.27
CA GLN A 226 -8.60 -1.27 15.36
C GLN A 226 -7.95 -1.15 16.73
N ASP A 227 -6.75 -1.71 16.88
CA ASP A 227 -6.08 -1.89 18.17
C ASP A 227 -5.14 -0.74 18.53
N VAL A 228 -4.54 -0.07 17.53
CA VAL A 228 -3.49 0.94 17.75
C VAL A 228 -4.03 2.34 17.45
N PHE A 229 -4.51 2.60 16.24
CA PHE A 229 -4.94 3.94 15.82
C PHE A 229 -6.12 4.46 16.62
N THR A 230 -7.09 3.60 16.95
CA THR A 230 -8.20 3.95 17.85
C THR A 230 -7.69 4.42 19.21
N SER A 231 -6.61 3.82 19.72
CA SER A 231 -6.01 4.22 21.00
C SER A 231 -5.20 5.51 20.88
N LEU A 232 -4.53 5.76 19.76
CA LEU A 232 -3.72 6.97 19.55
C LEU A 232 -4.56 8.22 19.22
N ALA A 233 -5.79 8.02 18.74
CA ALA A 233 -6.68 9.10 18.37
C ALA A 233 -6.98 10.02 19.57
N GLY A 234 -6.84 11.33 19.37
CA GLY A 234 -7.03 12.36 20.39
C GLY A 234 -5.90 12.47 21.43
N GLN A 235 -4.76 11.79 21.21
CA GLN A 235 -3.60 11.85 22.10
C GLN A 235 -2.44 12.69 21.54
N GLN A 236 -2.64 13.44 20.45
CA GLN A 236 -1.60 14.19 19.73
C GLN A 236 -0.45 13.33 19.17
N GLN A 237 -0.69 12.03 19.00
CA GLN A 237 0.32 11.08 18.49
C GLN A 237 0.03 10.59 17.07
N LEU A 238 -1.14 10.90 16.52
CA LEU A 238 -1.58 10.44 15.21
C LEU A 238 -2.13 11.61 14.40
N TYR A 239 -1.55 11.84 13.22
CA TYR A 239 -1.93 12.92 12.32
C TYR A 239 -2.33 12.36 10.96
N VAL A 240 -3.13 13.14 10.23
CA VAL A 240 -3.59 12.77 8.89
C VAL A 240 -3.04 13.71 7.83
N TYR A 241 -2.43 13.14 6.80
CA TYR A 241 -2.06 13.85 5.58
C TYR A 241 -3.07 13.54 4.49
N LYS A 242 -3.85 14.53 4.06
CA LYS A 242 -4.87 14.37 3.01
C LYS A 242 -4.28 14.58 1.62
N THR A 243 -4.25 13.52 0.80
CA THR A 243 -3.79 13.61 -0.58
C THR A 243 -4.89 14.06 -1.54
N GLN A 244 -4.48 14.82 -2.56
CA GLN A 244 -5.29 15.16 -3.74
C GLN A 244 -5.00 14.25 -4.94
N GLY A 245 -3.92 13.46 -4.87
CA GLY A 245 -3.56 12.49 -5.90
C GLY A 245 -4.51 11.29 -5.91
N PHE A 246 -4.44 10.48 -6.96
CA PHE A 246 -5.33 9.32 -7.03
C PHE A 246 -5.03 8.28 -5.95
N TRP A 247 -6.09 7.58 -5.55
CA TRP A 247 -6.01 6.43 -4.67
C TRP A 247 -7.09 5.40 -5.00
N SER A 248 -6.76 4.12 -4.91
CA SER A 248 -7.72 3.01 -4.96
C SER A 248 -7.13 1.73 -4.35
N GLN A 249 -7.99 0.75 -4.06
CA GLN A 249 -7.56 -0.58 -3.61
C GLN A 249 -7.75 -1.64 -4.70
N ILE A 250 -6.74 -2.49 -4.85
CA ILE A 250 -6.68 -3.57 -5.82
C ILE A 250 -7.10 -4.89 -5.14
N LYS A 251 -8.41 -5.09 -4.96
CA LYS A 251 -8.99 -6.27 -4.28
C LYS A 251 -9.45 -7.38 -5.21
N SER A 252 -9.66 -7.07 -6.49
CA SER A 252 -10.09 -8.00 -7.55
C SER A 252 -9.43 -7.65 -8.89
N ALA A 253 -9.52 -8.57 -9.86
CA ALA A 253 -9.06 -8.30 -11.22
C ALA A 253 -9.72 -7.07 -11.85
N GLY A 254 -11.03 -6.86 -11.60
CA GLY A 254 -11.74 -5.67 -12.08
C GLY A 254 -11.15 -4.37 -11.51
N SER A 255 -10.80 -4.34 -10.22
CA SER A 255 -10.12 -3.17 -9.63
C SER A 255 -8.70 -2.94 -10.17
N ALA A 256 -8.02 -3.99 -10.65
CA ALA A 256 -6.70 -3.86 -11.26
C ALA A 256 -6.74 -3.15 -12.62
N ILE A 257 -7.84 -3.29 -13.37
CA ILE A 257 -8.09 -2.52 -14.60
C ILE A 257 -8.21 -1.03 -14.28
N TYR A 258 -9.02 -0.70 -13.26
CA TYR A 258 -9.19 0.68 -12.80
C TYR A 258 -7.85 1.28 -12.33
N ALA A 259 -7.08 0.53 -11.54
CA ALA A 259 -5.74 0.94 -11.11
C ALA A 259 -4.79 1.13 -12.29
N SER A 260 -4.82 0.23 -13.28
CA SER A 260 -3.99 0.36 -14.49
C SER A 260 -4.33 1.65 -15.22
N ARG A 261 -5.61 2.00 -15.37
CA ARG A 261 -6.02 3.27 -16.00
C ARG A 261 -5.45 4.49 -15.26
N LEU A 262 -5.46 4.47 -13.93
CA LEU A 262 -4.91 5.57 -13.12
C LEU A 262 -3.40 5.73 -13.34
N TYR A 263 -2.63 4.64 -13.29
CA TYR A 263 -1.19 4.70 -13.55
C TYR A 263 -0.87 5.09 -14.99
N LEU A 264 -1.59 4.56 -15.99
CA LEU A 264 -1.39 4.96 -17.38
C LEU A 264 -1.64 6.46 -17.59
N ASN A 265 -2.68 7.03 -16.94
CA ASN A 265 -2.91 8.47 -16.93
C ASN A 265 -1.73 9.24 -16.32
N GLN A 266 -1.18 8.75 -15.21
CA GLN A 266 -0.01 9.36 -14.58
C GLN A 266 1.23 9.26 -15.48
N TYR A 267 1.44 8.12 -16.14
CA TYR A 267 2.58 7.91 -17.03
C TYR A 267 2.53 8.82 -18.25
N LEU A 268 1.36 9.12 -18.80
CA LEU A 268 1.23 10.13 -19.87
C LEU A 268 1.82 11.49 -19.49
N GLN A 269 1.74 11.86 -18.22
CA GLN A 269 2.24 13.14 -17.72
C GLN A 269 3.68 13.08 -17.22
N THR A 270 4.08 11.95 -16.63
CA THR A 270 5.35 11.84 -15.89
C THR A 270 6.41 11.02 -16.60
N HIS A 271 6.02 10.06 -17.43
CA HIS A 271 6.88 9.09 -18.10
C HIS A 271 6.31 8.70 -19.48
N PRO A 272 6.06 9.66 -20.39
CA PRO A 272 5.44 9.38 -21.68
C PRO A 272 6.26 8.36 -22.51
N GLU A 273 7.57 8.29 -22.31
CA GLU A 273 8.48 7.33 -22.93
C GLU A 273 8.16 5.87 -22.59
N ARG A 274 7.51 5.61 -21.44
CA ARG A 274 7.03 4.27 -21.07
C ARG A 274 5.85 3.82 -21.92
N LEU A 275 5.19 4.76 -22.61
CA LEU A 275 3.96 4.50 -23.34
C LEU A 275 4.17 4.57 -24.85
N VAL A 276 4.89 5.59 -25.32
CA VAL A 276 5.09 5.87 -26.74
C VAL A 276 6.54 6.27 -26.99
N SER A 277 7.14 5.76 -28.07
CA SER A 277 8.32 6.37 -28.68
C SER A 277 7.97 6.97 -30.02
N SER A 278 8.42 8.20 -30.26
CA SER A 278 8.38 8.81 -31.58
C SER A 278 9.63 8.39 -32.38
N GLN A 279 9.42 7.89 -33.60
CA GLN A 279 10.49 7.66 -34.58
C GLN A 279 10.16 8.46 -35.86
N GLU A 280 11.17 8.75 -36.70
CA GLU A 280 10.94 9.40 -37.99
C GLU A 280 10.01 8.51 -38.85
N GLY A 281 8.77 8.95 -39.06
CA GLY A 281 7.74 8.21 -39.79
C GLY A 281 6.51 7.81 -38.96
N GLY A 282 6.48 8.05 -37.63
CA GLY A 282 5.28 7.82 -36.81
C GLY A 282 5.54 7.63 -35.31
N CYS A 283 4.47 7.41 -34.55
CA CYS A 283 4.54 7.07 -33.13
C CYS A 283 4.32 5.56 -32.93
N THR A 284 5.22 4.90 -32.21
CA THR A 284 5.09 3.49 -31.83
C THR A 284 4.66 3.39 -30.37
N VAL A 285 3.59 2.63 -30.10
CA VAL A 285 3.19 2.31 -28.74
C VAL A 285 4.10 1.21 -28.21
N ASN A 286 4.92 1.54 -27.21
CA ASN A 286 5.85 0.60 -26.59
C ASN A 286 5.35 0.08 -25.24
N GLY A 287 4.35 0.76 -24.69
CA GLY A 287 3.86 0.53 -23.34
C GLY A 287 2.59 -0.30 -23.24
N PRO A 288 2.19 -0.62 -22.01
CA PRO A 288 0.96 -1.34 -21.72
C PRO A 288 -0.28 -0.55 -22.18
N LEU A 289 -1.17 -1.25 -22.89
CA LEU A 289 -2.48 -0.77 -23.31
C LEU A 289 -3.57 -1.55 -22.57
N LEU A 290 -4.66 -0.87 -22.23
CA LEU A 290 -5.88 -1.53 -21.77
C LEU A 290 -6.79 -1.77 -22.96
N CYS A 291 -6.84 -3.00 -23.47
CA CYS A 291 -7.70 -3.33 -24.61
C CYS A 291 -8.92 -4.16 -24.21
N THR A 292 -10.04 -3.87 -24.86
CA THR A 292 -11.26 -4.67 -24.98
C THR A 292 -11.42 -5.07 -26.45
N GLU A 293 -12.39 -5.92 -26.77
CA GLU A 293 -12.63 -6.39 -28.15
C GLU A 293 -12.79 -5.25 -29.17
N GLN A 294 -13.32 -4.09 -28.74
CA GLN A 294 -13.61 -2.97 -29.63
C GLN A 294 -12.75 -1.73 -29.38
N HIS A 295 -12.09 -1.64 -28.22
CA HIS A 295 -11.42 -0.41 -27.79
C HIS A 295 -10.11 -0.69 -27.06
N CYS A 296 -9.06 0.06 -27.40
CA CYS A 296 -7.82 0.12 -26.65
C CYS A 296 -7.67 1.50 -25.99
N TRP A 297 -7.26 1.51 -24.72
CA TRP A 297 -7.03 2.70 -23.93
C TRP A 297 -5.57 2.83 -23.49
N MET A 298 -5.04 4.04 -23.60
CA MET A 298 -3.80 4.48 -22.96
C MET A 298 -4.15 5.71 -22.12
N GLY A 299 -4.35 5.49 -20.83
CA GLY A 299 -4.85 6.54 -19.95
C GLY A 299 -6.24 7.06 -20.38
N GLN A 300 -6.32 8.32 -20.81
CA GLN A 300 -7.56 8.97 -21.27
C GLN A 300 -7.82 8.77 -22.77
N TYR A 301 -6.81 8.36 -23.54
CA TYR A 301 -6.94 8.17 -24.98
C TYR A 301 -7.60 6.84 -25.29
N ASN A 302 -8.50 6.83 -26.29
CA ASN A 302 -9.28 5.67 -26.73
C ASN A 302 -9.14 5.51 -28.25
N TRP A 303 -8.74 4.32 -28.70
CA TRP A 303 -8.73 3.93 -30.11
C TRP A 303 -9.66 2.76 -30.34
N LYS A 304 -10.40 2.75 -31.45
CA LYS A 304 -11.14 1.56 -31.89
C LYS A 304 -10.15 0.51 -32.36
N VAL A 305 -10.33 -0.74 -31.91
CA VAL A 305 -9.57 -1.88 -32.43
C VAL A 305 -10.04 -2.12 -33.87
N GLY A 306 -9.20 -1.74 -34.84
CA GLY A 306 -9.45 -2.04 -36.25
C GLY A 306 -9.27 -3.53 -36.50
N THR A 307 -10.33 -4.23 -36.87
CA THR A 307 -10.19 -5.55 -37.51
C THR A 307 -9.55 -5.32 -38.86
N SER A 308 -8.35 -5.87 -39.09
CA SER A 308 -7.68 -5.82 -40.38
C SER A 308 -8.63 -6.34 -41.47
N GLY A 309 -9.13 -5.39 -42.27
CA GLY A 309 -10.05 -5.63 -43.35
C GLY A 309 -10.12 -4.39 -44.22
N GLY A 310 -9.04 -4.14 -44.97
CA GLY A 310 -8.99 -3.20 -46.09
C GLY A 310 -8.67 -1.76 -45.73
N ASP A 311 -7.51 -1.31 -46.22
CA ASP A 311 -7.13 0.03 -46.65
C ASP A 311 -7.74 1.26 -45.94
N THR A 312 -6.91 2.07 -45.28
CA THR A 312 -6.39 3.34 -45.85
C THR A 312 -5.56 4.12 -44.81
N GLN A 313 -4.49 4.73 -45.35
CA GLN A 313 -3.55 5.77 -44.87
C GLN A 313 -3.63 6.28 -43.42
#